data_AF-A0AAX3N929-F1
#
_entry.id   AF-A0AAX3N929-F1
#
_cell.length_a   1.000
_cell.length_b   1.000
_cell.length_c   1.000
_cell.angle_alpha   90.00
_cell.angle_beta   90.00
_cell.angle_gamma   90.00
#
_symmetry.space_group_name_H-M   'P 1'
#
loop_
_entity.id
_entity.type
_entity.pdbx_description
1 polymer ?
#
loop_
_entity_poly.entity_id
_entity_poly.type
_entity_poly.pdbx_seq_one_letter_code
_entity_poly.pdbx_strand_id
1 'polypeptide(L)'
;MSYIVIYEGDRATSNVVAYIPALNMDIIGDTYEEAREITQEILNHEISSLIDAGSLIPDDNASTETLLMGGTKFPVLYESNRDKNHYTAYIPGFRIRVQSPSLEDVKRKARIVLQNEVTYRKNNNTATPEEFVCIERVSTAQVVISTSVPLRTLQIS
;
A
#
# COMPACT_ATOMS: atom_id res chain seq x y z
N MET A 1 9.78 8.96 -6.81
CA MET A 1 8.72 8.02 -7.27
C MET A 1 7.53 8.17 -6.31
N SER A 2 6.39 7.51 -6.48
CA SER A 2 5.33 7.52 -5.45
C SER A 2 4.69 6.16 -5.28
N TYR A 3 4.28 5.85 -4.05
CA TYR A 3 3.73 4.56 -3.64
C TYR A 3 2.41 4.75 -2.91
N ILE A 4 1.42 3.91 -3.20
CA ILE A 4 0.21 3.85 -2.36
C ILE A 4 0.58 3.33 -0.97
N VAL A 5 0.06 3.99 0.06
CA VAL A 5 0.18 3.57 1.45
C VAL A 5 -1.20 3.60 2.09
N ILE A 6 -1.52 2.57 2.86
CA ILE A 6 -2.75 2.48 3.66
C ILE A 6 -2.39 2.63 5.11
N TYR A 7 -2.99 3.60 5.79
CA TYR A 7 -2.89 3.79 7.23
C TYR A 7 -4.17 3.31 7.90
N GLU A 8 -4.05 2.41 8.86
CA GLU A 8 -5.16 1.84 9.60
C GLU A 8 -4.92 1.91 11.10
N GLY A 9 -5.91 2.40 11.84
CA GLY A 9 -5.89 2.36 13.30
C GLY A 9 -6.01 0.92 13.82
N ASP A 10 -5.21 0.58 14.82
CA ASP A 10 -5.34 -0.64 15.61
C ASP A 10 -5.80 -0.28 17.02
N ARG A 11 -7.07 -0.57 17.33
CA ARG A 11 -7.64 -0.31 18.66
C ARG A 11 -7.09 -1.23 19.74
N ALA A 12 -6.59 -2.42 19.40
CA ALA A 12 -6.04 -3.33 20.41
C ALA A 12 -4.73 -2.79 20.97
N THR A 13 -3.93 -2.13 20.13
CA THR A 13 -2.62 -1.59 20.51
C THR A 13 -2.59 -0.07 20.63
N SER A 14 -3.67 0.62 20.23
CA SER A 14 -3.76 2.09 20.15
C SER A 14 -2.70 2.71 19.23
N ASN A 15 -2.33 2.00 18.16
CA ASN A 15 -1.32 2.43 17.18
C ASN A 15 -1.94 2.59 15.79
N VAL A 16 -1.19 3.16 14.85
CA VAL A 16 -1.50 3.18 13.42
C VAL A 16 -0.52 2.29 12.67
N VAL A 17 -1.06 1.40 11.85
CA VAL A 17 -0.29 0.54 10.94
C VAL A 17 -0.34 1.14 9.55
N ALA A 18 0.81 1.38 8.94
CA ALA A 18 0.96 1.79 7.56
C ALA A 18 1.43 0.59 6.72
N TYR A 19 0.62 0.17 5.75
CA TYR A 19 0.97 -0.89 4.80
C TYR A 19 1.40 -0.29 3.45
N ILE A 20 2.59 -0.69 2.98
CA ILE A 20 3.15 -0.33 1.68
C ILE A 20 3.08 -1.56 0.77
N PRO A 21 2.10 -1.66 -0.15
CA PRO A 21 1.90 -2.87 -0.96
C PRO A 21 3.08 -3.17 -1.88
N ALA A 22 3.69 -2.13 -2.46
CA ALA A 22 4.81 -2.28 -3.39
C ALA A 22 6.06 -2.90 -2.74
N LEU A 23 6.20 -2.77 -1.41
CA LEU A 23 7.31 -3.33 -0.64
C LEU A 23 6.89 -4.52 0.23
N ASN A 24 5.60 -4.86 0.25
CA ASN A 24 5.03 -5.84 1.18
C ASN A 24 5.52 -5.61 2.62
N MET A 25 5.41 -4.35 3.08
CA MET A 25 5.97 -3.89 4.35
C MET A 25 4.90 -3.22 5.19
N ASP A 26 4.91 -3.52 6.48
CA ASP A 26 4.09 -2.86 7.51
C ASP A 26 4.99 -1.99 8.39
N ILE A 27 4.53 -0.79 8.71
CA ILE A 27 5.20 0.18 9.57
C ILE A 27 4.21 0.55 10.67
N ILE A 28 4.68 0.67 11.91
CA ILE A 28 3.83 0.97 13.07
C ILE A 28 4.29 2.30 13.66
N GLY A 29 3.35 3.20 13.91
CA GLY A 29 3.55 4.40 14.72
C GLY A 29 2.43 4.54 15.75
N ASP A 30 2.61 5.34 16.79
CA ASP A 30 1.59 5.53 17.83
C ASP A 30 0.45 6.41 17.30
N THR A 31 0.77 7.36 16.42
CA THR A 31 -0.18 8.26 15.75
C THR A 31 -0.11 8.11 14.23
N TYR A 32 -1.13 8.63 13.53
CA TYR A 32 -1.11 8.65 12.07
C TYR A 32 0.01 9.55 11.53
N GLU A 33 0.23 10.71 12.14
CA GLU A 33 1.30 11.63 11.78
C GLU A 33 2.67 10.97 11.93
N GLU A 34 2.92 10.29 13.05
CA GLU A 34 4.16 9.55 13.28
C GLU A 34 4.33 8.39 12.29
N ALA A 35 3.30 7.56 12.10
CA ALA A 35 3.36 6.46 11.14
C ALA A 35 3.65 6.97 9.72
N ARG A 36 3.11 8.15 9.36
CA ARG A 36 3.34 8.80 8.07
C ARG A 36 4.76 9.35 7.92
N GLU A 37 5.33 9.95 8.97
CA GLU A 37 6.72 10.41 8.99
C GLU A 37 7.70 9.22 8.85
N ILE A 38 7.51 8.18 9.66
CA ILE A 38 8.34 6.96 9.60
C ILE A 38 8.21 6.30 8.22
N THR A 39 7.00 6.23 7.67
CA THR A 39 6.77 5.72 6.31
C THR A 39 7.59 6.46 5.26
N GLN A 40 7.62 7.79 5.33
CA GLN A 40 8.37 8.61 4.39
C GLN A 40 9.89 8.37 4.52
N GLU A 41 10.40 8.25 5.75
CA GLU A 41 11.82 7.96 6.01
C GLU A 41 12.22 6.58 5.51
N ILE A 42 11.45 5.54 5.85
CA ILE A 42 11.70 4.15 5.43
C ILE A 42 11.62 4.03 3.92
N LEU A 43 10.61 4.64 3.27
CA LEU A 43 10.53 4.64 1.81
C LEU A 43 11.74 5.30 1.16
N ASN A 44 12.20 6.44 1.67
CA ASN A 44 13.40 7.08 1.12
C ASN A 44 14.64 6.19 1.31
N HIS A 45 14.82 5.64 2.51
CA HIS A 45 15.95 4.76 2.83
C HIS A 45 15.97 3.51 1.95
N GLU A 46 14.84 2.81 1.82
CA GLU A 46 14.76 1.56 1.05
C GLU A 46 15.03 1.80 -0.44
N ILE A 47 14.45 2.86 -1.00
CA ILE A 47 14.68 3.21 -2.40
C ILE A 47 16.13 3.64 -2.65
N SER A 48 16.75 4.40 -1.73
CA SER A 48 18.18 4.73 -1.79
C SER A 48 19.05 3.48 -1.71
N SER A 49 18.76 2.56 -0.80
CA SER A 49 19.48 1.29 -0.65
C SER A 49 19.43 0.45 -1.94
N LEU A 50 18.26 0.34 -2.58
CA LEU A 50 18.10 -0.36 -3.85
C LEU A 50 18.90 0.31 -4.98
N ILE A 51 18.91 1.64 -5.03
CA ILE A 51 19.71 2.41 -6.00
C ILE A 51 21.20 2.13 -5.82
N ASP A 52 21.70 2.22 -4.59
CA ASP A 52 23.12 2.03 -4.27
C ASP A 52 23.58 0.59 -4.56
N ALA A 53 22.69 -0.39 -4.34
CA ALA A 53 22.92 -1.79 -4.69
C ALA A 53 22.79 -2.09 -6.20
N GLY A 54 22.39 -1.12 -7.03
CA GLY A 54 22.08 -1.33 -8.45
C GLY A 54 20.91 -2.28 -8.69
N SER A 55 20.01 -2.42 -7.71
CA SER A 55 18.83 -3.27 -7.76
C SER A 55 17.67 -2.57 -8.47
N LEU A 56 16.73 -3.37 -8.97
CA LEU A 56 15.52 -2.82 -9.58
C LEU A 56 14.64 -2.17 -8.51
N ILE A 57 14.20 -0.94 -8.78
CA ILE A 57 13.25 -0.25 -7.92
C ILE A 57 11.84 -0.81 -8.19
N PRO A 58 11.09 -1.25 -7.17
CA PRO A 58 9.76 -1.81 -7.38
C PRO A 58 8.79 -0.76 -7.91
N ASP A 59 8.01 -1.17 -8.92
CA ASP A 59 6.87 -0.40 -9.43
C ASP A 59 5.71 -0.44 -8.43
N ASP A 60 5.00 0.68 -8.29
CA ASP A 60 3.72 0.71 -7.59
C ASP A 60 2.61 0.09 -8.46
N ASN A 61 2.39 -1.21 -8.27
CA ASN A 61 1.36 -1.99 -8.97
C ASN A 61 0.02 -2.06 -8.21
N ALA A 62 -0.14 -1.22 -7.19
CA ALA A 62 -1.37 -1.15 -6.43
C ALA A 62 -2.33 -0.12 -7.02
N SER A 63 -3.62 -0.37 -6.84
CA SER A 63 -4.70 0.54 -7.25
C SER A 63 -5.81 0.52 -6.22
N THR A 64 -6.62 1.57 -6.17
CA THR A 64 -7.71 1.68 -5.19
C THR A 64 -9.04 1.90 -5.90
N GLU A 65 -10.10 1.25 -5.41
CA GLU A 65 -11.49 1.51 -5.81
C GLU A 65 -12.29 1.82 -4.55
N THR A 66 -13.28 2.71 -4.64
CA THR A 66 -14.24 2.90 -3.54
C THR A 66 -15.52 2.15 -3.87
N LEU A 67 -15.87 1.18 -3.03
CA LEU A 67 -17.14 0.46 -3.10
C LEU A 67 -18.18 1.15 -2.20
N LEU A 68 -19.42 1.24 -2.69
CA LEU A 68 -20.55 1.76 -1.94
C LEU A 68 -21.42 0.60 -1.45
N MET A 69 -21.55 0.45 -0.13
CA MET A 69 -22.42 -0.57 0.49
C MET A 69 -23.31 0.09 1.54
N GLY A 70 -24.63 0.00 1.39
CA GLY A 70 -25.58 0.58 2.35
C GLY A 70 -25.42 2.08 2.58
N GLY A 71 -24.94 2.84 1.58
CA GLY A 71 -24.67 4.28 1.69
C GLY A 71 -23.31 4.65 2.29
N THR A 72 -22.52 3.66 2.74
CA THR A 72 -21.16 3.86 3.27
C THR A 72 -20.13 3.59 2.19
N LYS A 73 -19.05 4.38 2.18
CA LYS A 73 -17.90 4.24 1.27
C LYS A 73 -16.84 3.37 1.91
N PHE A 74 -16.38 2.37 1.16
CA PHE A 74 -15.31 1.47 1.56
C PHE A 74 -14.20 1.52 0.53
N PRO A 75 -13.01 2.03 0.86
CA PRO A 75 -11.88 1.85 -0.03
C PRO A 75 -11.52 0.36 -0.12
N VAL A 76 -11.04 -0.07 -1.27
CA VAL A 76 -10.49 -1.40 -1.50
C VAL A 76 -9.22 -1.23 -2.30
N LEU A 77 -8.14 -1.81 -1.81
CA LEU A 77 -6.86 -1.86 -2.51
C LEU A 77 -6.82 -3.14 -3.35
N TYR A 78 -6.37 -3.02 -4.59
CA TYR A 78 -6.05 -4.14 -5.45
C TYR A 78 -4.57 -4.10 -5.79
N GLU A 79 -3.87 -5.19 -5.54
CA GLU A 79 -2.46 -5.37 -5.87
C GLU A 79 -2.34 -6.53 -6.87
N SER A 80 -1.48 -6.35 -7.88
CA SER A 80 -1.04 -7.45 -8.74
C SER A 80 0.34 -7.91 -8.26
N ASN A 81 0.45 -9.17 -7.88
CA ASN A 81 1.74 -9.75 -7.59
C ASN A 81 2.22 -10.45 -8.86
N ARG A 82 3.14 -9.76 -9.58
CA ARG A 82 3.64 -10.19 -10.89
C ARG A 82 4.33 -11.57 -10.82
N ASP A 83 4.93 -11.92 -9.68
CA ASP A 83 5.69 -13.17 -9.52
C ASP A 83 4.78 -14.38 -9.31
N LYS A 84 3.63 -14.19 -8.66
CA LYS A 84 2.72 -15.28 -8.26
C LYS A 84 1.49 -15.44 -9.17
N ASN A 85 1.38 -14.61 -10.21
CA ASN A 85 0.26 -14.61 -11.16
C ASN A 85 -1.12 -14.60 -10.48
N HIS A 86 -1.23 -13.81 -9.40
CA HIS A 86 -2.46 -13.62 -8.64
C HIS A 86 -2.63 -12.15 -8.27
N TYR A 87 -3.88 -11.78 -8.07
CA TYR A 87 -4.32 -10.48 -7.60
C TYR A 87 -4.82 -10.63 -6.17
N THR A 88 -4.49 -9.67 -5.31
CA THR A 88 -5.08 -9.56 -3.98
C THR A 88 -5.98 -8.33 -3.95
N ALA A 89 -7.13 -8.45 -3.30
CA ALA A 89 -7.91 -7.33 -2.82
C ALA A 89 -7.74 -7.25 -1.31
N TYR A 90 -7.43 -6.06 -0.80
CA TYR A 90 -7.42 -5.77 0.62
C TYR A 90 -8.53 -4.77 0.93
N ILE A 91 -9.33 -5.07 1.95
CA ILE A 91 -10.45 -4.26 2.41
C ILE A 91 -10.05 -3.65 3.77
N PRO A 92 -9.56 -2.40 3.78
CA PRO A 92 -9.15 -1.73 5.01
C PRO A 92 -10.33 -1.51 5.96
N GLY A 93 -10.02 -1.38 7.25
CA GLY A 93 -10.99 -1.28 8.34
C GLY A 93 -11.69 -2.59 8.69
N PHE A 94 -11.69 -3.58 7.79
CA PHE A 94 -12.06 -4.96 8.11
C PHE A 94 -10.85 -5.90 8.15
N ARG A 95 -9.69 -5.45 7.64
CA ARG A 95 -8.46 -6.22 7.54
C ARG A 95 -8.62 -7.54 6.79
N ILE A 96 -9.49 -7.55 5.78
CA ILE A 96 -9.78 -8.75 4.99
C ILE A 96 -8.97 -8.74 3.70
N ARG A 97 -8.25 -9.85 3.43
CA ARG A 97 -7.58 -10.10 2.14
C ARG A 97 -8.31 -11.18 1.36
N VAL A 98 -8.43 -10.96 0.06
CA VAL A 98 -9.02 -11.92 -0.88
C VAL A 98 -8.09 -12.09 -2.07
N GLN A 99 -7.84 -13.32 -2.50
CA GLN A 99 -6.94 -13.61 -3.61
C GLN A 99 -7.65 -14.31 -4.77
N SER A 100 -7.20 -14.02 -5.99
CA SER A 100 -7.64 -14.72 -7.19
C SER A 100 -6.62 -14.63 -8.33
N PRO A 101 -6.57 -15.60 -9.25
CA PRO A 101 -5.76 -15.50 -10.48
C PRO A 101 -6.18 -14.36 -11.43
N SER A 102 -7.37 -13.78 -11.30
CA SER A 102 -7.83 -12.69 -12.17
C SER A 102 -8.30 -11.45 -11.41
N LEU A 103 -8.04 -10.27 -11.99
CA LEU A 103 -8.50 -8.99 -11.43
C LEU A 103 -10.03 -8.92 -11.34
N GLU A 104 -10.73 -9.44 -12.34
CA GLU A 104 -12.20 -9.46 -12.34
C GLU A 104 -12.76 -10.33 -11.21
N ASP A 105 -12.20 -11.52 -11.01
CA ASP A 105 -12.67 -12.42 -9.96
C ASP A 105 -12.30 -11.89 -8.57
N VAL A 106 -11.12 -11.29 -8.38
CA VAL A 106 -10.78 -10.68 -7.08
C VAL A 106 -11.70 -9.52 -6.74
N LYS A 107 -12.07 -8.67 -7.72
CA LYS A 107 -13.04 -7.58 -7.55
C LYS A 107 -14.43 -8.12 -7.18
N ARG A 108 -14.89 -9.16 -7.88
CA ARG A 108 -16.17 -9.82 -7.57
C ARG A 108 -16.17 -10.38 -6.16
N LYS A 109 -15.13 -11.12 -5.78
CA LYS A 109 -15.01 -11.71 -4.44
C LYS A 109 -14.92 -10.64 -3.35
N ALA A 110 -14.16 -9.56 -3.56
CA ALA A 110 -14.09 -8.44 -2.63
C ALA A 110 -15.46 -7.82 -2.37
N ARG A 111 -16.29 -7.62 -3.42
CA ARG A 111 -17.66 -7.13 -3.28
C ARG A 111 -18.54 -8.06 -2.46
N ILE A 112 -18.48 -9.38 -2.72
CA ILE A 112 -19.26 -10.39 -1.99
C ILE A 112 -18.87 -10.41 -0.52
N VAL A 113 -17.57 -10.45 -0.23
CA VAL A 113 -17.04 -10.50 1.13
C VAL A 113 -17.39 -9.22 1.89
N LEU A 114 -17.20 -8.05 1.29
CA LEU A 114 -17.58 -6.77 1.88
C LEU A 114 -19.09 -6.71 2.18
N GLN A 115 -19.93 -7.13 1.23
CA GLN A 115 -21.38 -7.14 1.43
C GLN A 115 -21.78 -8.07 2.58
N ASN A 116 -21.18 -9.25 2.67
CA ASN A 116 -21.44 -10.20 3.75
C ASN A 116 -21.04 -9.62 5.11
N GLU A 117 -19.87 -9.00 5.20
CA GLU A 117 -19.36 -8.38 6.43
C GLU A 117 -20.25 -7.22 6.89
N VAL A 118 -20.62 -6.31 5.99
CA VAL A 118 -21.54 -5.20 6.28
C VAL A 118 -22.90 -5.72 6.75
N THR A 119 -23.42 -6.77 6.10
CA THR A 119 -24.73 -7.37 6.46
C THR A 119 -24.67 -8.06 7.81
N TYR A 120 -23.62 -8.84 8.06
CA TYR A 120 -23.38 -9.50 9.34
C TYR A 120 -23.35 -8.47 10.47
N ARG A 121 -22.60 -7.38 10.30
CA ARG A 121 -22.49 -6.36 11.34
C ARG A 121 -23.80 -5.64 11.62
N LYS A 122 -24.52 -5.29 10.56
CA LYS A 122 -25.85 -4.69 10.66
C LYS A 122 -26.82 -5.60 11.44
N ASN A 123 -26.81 -6.90 11.16
CA ASN A 123 -27.69 -7.86 11.82
C ASN A 123 -27.34 -8.09 13.29
N ASN A 124 -26.07 -7.94 13.66
CA ASN A 124 -25.59 -8.13 15.02
C ASN A 124 -25.52 -6.83 15.84
N ASN A 125 -26.01 -5.69 15.31
CA ASN A 125 -25.87 -4.37 15.92
C ASN A 125 -24.41 -4.01 16.30
N THR A 126 -23.44 -4.59 15.60
CA THR A 126 -22.03 -4.23 15.75
C THR A 126 -21.74 -3.11 14.77
N ALA A 127 -21.12 -2.03 15.24
CA ALA A 127 -20.70 -0.96 14.33
C ALA A 127 -19.74 -1.50 13.26
N THR A 128 -19.86 -0.96 12.05
CA THR A 128 -18.73 -0.95 11.11
C THR A 128 -17.55 -0.37 11.87
N PRO A 129 -16.34 -0.98 11.80
CA PRO A 129 -15.21 -0.45 12.55
C PRO A 129 -15.04 1.02 12.15
N GLU A 130 -15.26 1.93 13.10
CA GLU A 130 -14.72 3.29 13.04
C GLU A 130 -13.20 3.19 13.30
N GLU A 131 -12.55 2.37 12.49
CA GLU A 131 -11.11 2.30 12.38
C GLU A 131 -10.74 3.46 11.47
N PHE A 132 -9.82 4.29 11.96
CA PHE A 132 -9.19 5.29 11.13
C PHE A 132 -8.60 4.56 9.92
N VAL A 133 -9.06 4.93 8.71
CA VAL A 133 -8.50 4.44 7.44
C VAL A 133 -8.16 5.65 6.61
N CYS A 134 -6.89 5.78 6.25
CA CYS A 134 -6.41 6.79 5.31
C CYS A 134 -5.61 6.12 4.21
N ILE A 135 -5.81 6.52 2.96
CA ILE A 135 -5.01 6.03 1.84
C ILE A 135 -4.38 7.21 1.13
N GLU A 136 -3.06 7.15 0.96
CA GLU A 136 -2.27 8.23 0.37
C GLU A 136 -1.28 7.72 -0.67
N ARG A 137 -0.83 8.62 -1.53
CA ARG A 137 0.39 8.40 -2.33
C ARG A 137 1.55 9.12 -1.67
N VAL A 138 2.49 8.36 -1.13
CA VAL A 138 3.71 8.89 -0.50
C VAL A 138 4.81 8.96 -1.56
N SER A 139 5.45 10.12 -1.70
CA SER A 139 6.46 10.35 -2.73
C SER A 139 7.86 10.22 -2.18
N THR A 140 8.74 9.51 -2.87
CA THR A 140 10.16 9.44 -2.51
C THR A 140 10.95 10.59 -3.14
N ALA A 141 11.85 11.16 -2.35
CA ALA A 141 12.76 12.19 -2.84
C ALA A 141 13.67 11.56 -3.91
N GLN A 142 13.71 12.15 -5.12
CA GLN A 142 14.64 11.70 -6.14
C GLN A 142 16.08 11.98 -5.66
N VAL A 143 16.88 10.94 -5.45
CA VAL A 143 18.33 11.10 -5.40
C VAL A 143 18.78 11.36 -6.84
N VAL A 144 19.14 12.61 -7.14
CA VAL A 144 19.77 12.97 -8.42
C VAL A 144 21.17 12.35 -8.40
N ILE A 145 21.33 11.17 -9.01
CA ILE A 145 22.65 10.60 -9.26
C ILE A 145 23.30 11.48 -10.35
N SER A 146 24.14 12.42 -9.93
CA SER A 146 24.99 13.18 -10.86
C SER A 146 26.01 12.24 -11.48
N THR A 147 25.74 11.72 -12.68
CA THR A 147 26.72 10.97 -13.48
C THR A 147 27.71 11.94 -14.13
N SER A 148 28.59 12.55 -13.35
CA SER A 148 29.73 13.30 -13.86
C SER A 148 30.99 12.44 -13.87
N VAL A 149 31.12 11.58 -14.89
CA VAL A 149 32.43 11.05 -15.30
C VAL A 149 32.75 11.60 -16.69
N PRO A 150 33.60 12.64 -16.82
CA PRO A 150 34.09 13.04 -18.14
C PRO A 150 35.08 11.98 -18.63
N LEU A 151 34.76 11.34 -19.76
CA LEU A 151 35.70 10.54 -20.54
C LEU A 151 36.91 11.43 -20.88
N ARG A 152 38.04 11.20 -20.21
CA ARG A 152 39.33 11.67 -20.72
C ARG A 152 39.70 10.80 -21.92
N THR A 153 39.55 11.36 -23.10
CA THR A 153 40.11 10.82 -24.35
C THR A 153 41.63 10.65 -24.17
N LEU A 154 42.10 9.41 -24.22
CA LEU A 154 43.52 9.09 -24.37
C LEU A 154 43.96 9.52 -25.77
N GLN A 155 44.70 10.63 -25.87
CA GLN A 155 45.54 10.88 -27.04
C GLN A 155 46.85 10.13 -26.85
N ILE A 156 47.08 9.12 -27.68
CA ILE A 156 48.37 8.45 -27.81
C ILE A 156 49.22 9.32 -28.75
N SER A 157 50.40 9.70 -28.29
CA SER A 157 51.42 10.45 -29.05
C SER A 157 52.19 9.54 -30.00
#